data_AF-G7W6M7-F1
#
_entry.id   AF-G7W6M7-F1
#
_cell.length_a   1.000
_cell.length_b   1.000
_cell.length_c   1.000
_cell.angle_alpha   90.00
_cell.angle_beta   90.00
_cell.angle_gamma   90.00
#
_symmetry.space_group_name_H-M   'P 1'
#
loop_
_entity.id
_entity.type
_entity.pdbx_description
1 polymer ?
#
loop_
_entity_poly.entity_id
_entity_poly.type
_entity_poly.pdbx_seq_one_letter_code
_entity_poly.pdbx_strand_id
1 'polypeptide(L)' 'MDEYKITFCQKLCEHLCDQVTVIKGYIELNEDKGKIQFSTELRQEIEEMITSIRASIDEINGWDN' A
#
# COMPACT_ATOMS: atom_id res chain seq x y z
N MET A 1 10.49 -22.95 -2.09
CA MET A 1 9.83 -22.08 -3.08
C MET A 1 8.43 -21.71 -2.58
N ASP A 2 7.60 -22.68 -2.21
CA ASP A 2 6.25 -22.39 -1.68
C ASP A 2 6.26 -21.64 -0.34
N GLU A 3 7.17 -21.98 0.58
CA GLU A 3 7.32 -21.25 1.86
C GLU A 3 7.73 -19.78 1.65
N TYR A 4 8.56 -19.51 0.64
CA TYR A 4 8.92 -18.16 0.25
C TYR A 4 7.70 -17.40 -0.29
N LYS A 5 6.94 -18.02 -1.21
CA LYS A 5 5.71 -17.42 -1.78
C LYS A 5 4.68 -17.08 -0.70
N ILE A 6 4.46 -17.99 0.26
CA ILE A 6 3.56 -17.79 1.39
C ILE A 6 4.05 -16.63 2.27
N THR A 7 5.33 -16.64 2.65
CA THR A 7 5.93 -15.58 3.49
C THR A 7 5.90 -14.21 2.80
N PHE A 8 6.15 -14.19 1.49
CA PHE A 8 6.08 -12.98 0.67
C PHE A 8 4.65 -12.41 0.66
N CYS A 9 3.65 -13.24 0.35
CA CYS A 9 2.25 -12.81 0.34
C CYS A 9 1.79 -12.33 1.72
N GLN A 10 2.21 -12.99 2.82
CA GLN A 10 1.89 -12.54 4.17
C GLN A 10 2.45 -11.14 4.46
N LYS A 11 3.74 -10.92 4.17
CA LYS A 11 4.39 -9.61 4.37
C LYS A 11 3.80 -8.53 3.48
N LEU A 12 3.43 -8.86 2.24
CA LEU A 12 2.74 -7.96 1.33
C LEU A 12 1.39 -7.54 1.91
N CYS A 13 0.58 -8.49 2.39
CA CYS A 13 -0.70 -8.19 3.01
C CYS A 13 -0.55 -7.32 4.26
N GLU A 14 0.40 -7.63 5.15
CA GLU A 14 0.70 -6.81 6.33
C GLU A 14 1.06 -5.37 5.94
N HIS A 15 1.99 -5.21 4.98
CA HIS A 15 2.44 -3.89 4.54
C HIS A 15 1.32 -3.07 3.89
N LEU A 16 0.46 -3.69 3.07
CA LEU A 16 -0.69 -3.02 2.47
C LEU A 16 -1.73 -2.61 3.53
N CYS A 17 -1.98 -3.46 4.53
CA CYS A 17 -2.86 -3.12 5.64
C CYS A 17 -2.36 -1.89 6.42
N ASP A 18 -1.06 -1.79 6.66
CA ASP A 18 -0.44 -0.65 7.34
C ASP A 18 -0.59 0.64 6.51
N GLN A 19 -0.26 0.60 5.21
CA GLN A 19 -0.38 1.76 4.32
C GLN A 19 -1.83 2.25 4.17
N VAL A 20 -2.80 1.33 4.04
CA VAL A 20 -4.23 1.67 4.01
C VAL A 20 -4.68 2.32 5.32
N THR A 21 -4.16 1.86 6.45
CA THR A 21 -4.46 2.45 7.77
C THR A 21 -3.96 3.88 7.87
N VAL A 22 -2.74 4.16 7.38
CA VAL A 22 -2.17 5.51 7.32
C VAL A 22 -3.04 6.43 6.46
N ILE A 23 -3.39 5.99 5.25
CA ILE A 23 -4.25 6.75 4.32
C ILE A 23 -5.61 7.05 4.96
N LYS A 24 -6.23 6.05 5.60
CA LYS A 24 -7.50 6.22 6.30
C LYS A 24 -7.40 7.29 7.40
N GLY A 25 -6.34 7.26 8.21
CA GLY A 25 -6.12 8.27 9.24
C GLY A 25 -5.98 9.68 8.67
N TYR A 26 -5.30 9.84 7.53
CA TYR A 26 -5.25 11.14 6.87
C TYR A 26 -6.61 11.60 6.33
N ILE A 27 -7.43 10.69 5.79
CA ILE A 27 -8.79 11.04 5.32
C ILE A 27 -9.64 11.52 6.49
N GLU A 28 -9.69 10.76 7.59
CA GLU A 28 -10.46 11.10 8.80
C GLU A 28 -10.04 12.48 9.36
N LEU A 29 -8.73 12.77 9.42
CA LEU A 29 -8.21 14.06 9.88
C LEU A 29 -8.54 15.25 8.95
N ASN A 30 -8.79 14.99 7.67
CA ASN A 30 -9.13 16.02 6.68
C ASN A 30 -10.64 16.20 6.50
N GLU A 31 -11.46 15.16 6.74
CA GLU A 31 -12.92 15.25 6.79
C GLU A 31 -13.38 16.24 7.87
N ASP A 32 -12.74 16.22 9.04
CA ASP A 32 -13.00 17.16 10.15
C ASP A 32 -12.67 18.63 9.80
N LYS A 33 -11.87 18.88 8.75
CA LYS A 33 -11.41 20.22 8.35
C LYS A 33 -12.12 20.80 7.12
N GLY A 34 -13.09 20.08 6.55
CA GLY A 34 -13.99 20.58 5.49
C GLY A 34 -13.35 20.87 4.12
N LYS A 35 -12.05 20.60 3.94
CA LYS A 35 -11.37 20.62 2.64
C LYS A 35 -10.45 19.41 2.52
N ILE A 36 -10.83 18.46 1.68
CA ILE A 36 -9.95 17.39 1.21
C ILE A 36 -9.00 18.00 0.19
N GLN A 37 -8.02 18.77 0.67
CA GLN A 37 -6.84 19.07 -0.12
C GLN A 37 -5.80 18.05 0.36
N PHE A 38 -5.66 16.95 -0.40
CA PHE A 38 -4.66 15.92 -0.12
C PHE A 38 -3.32 16.61 0.10
N SER A 39 -2.76 16.44 1.31
CA SER A 39 -1.45 17.02 1.61
C SER A 39 -0.41 16.36 0.70
N THR A 40 0.70 17.05 0.44
CA THR A 40 1.78 16.51 -0.39
C THR A 40 2.27 15.16 0.16
N GLU A 41 2.27 15.01 1.47
CA GLU A 41 2.61 13.77 2.18
C GLU A 41 1.63 12.64 1.86
N LEU A 42 0.31 12.87 1.98
CA LEU A 42 -0.69 11.83 1.65
C LEU A 42 -0.60 11.41 0.17
N ARG A 43 -0.32 12.36 -0.73
CA ARG A 43 -0.13 12.04 -2.15
C ARG A 43 1.10 11.17 -2.36
N GLN A 44 2.20 11.48 -1.68
CA GLN A 44 3.43 10.69 -1.74
C GLN A 44 3.21 9.27 -1.20
N GLU A 45 2.56 9.12 -0.05
CA GLU A 45 2.23 7.82 0.55
C GLU A 45 1.39 6.95 -0.40
N ILE A 46 0.43 7.54 -1.11
CA ILE A 46 -0.38 6.82 -2.12
C ILE A 46 0.48 6.39 -3.32
N GLU A 47 1.39 7.25 -3.80
CA GLU A 47 2.28 6.92 -4.91
C GLU A 47 3.27 5.80 -4.54
N GLU A 48 3.78 5.81 -3.30
CA GLU A 48 4.63 4.75 -2.75
C GLU A 48 3.86 3.42 -2.64
N MET A 49 2.62 3.44 -2.14
CA MET A 49 1.75 2.26 -2.10
C MET A 49 1.48 1.67 -3.49
N ILE A 50 1.15 2.51 -4.48
CA ILE A 50 0.93 2.06 -5.87
C ILE A 50 2.19 1.40 -6.43
N THR A 51 3.37 1.96 -6.14
CA THR A 51 4.66 1.43 -6.59
C THR A 51 4.95 0.06 -5.95
N SER A 52 4.71 -0.05 -4.64
CA SER A 52 4.87 -1.31 -3.88
C SER A 52 3.94 -2.42 -4.39
N ILE A 53 2.69 -2.09 -4.70
CA ILE A 53 1.72 -3.02 -5.29
C ILE A 53 2.19 -3.51 -6.66
N ARG A 54 2.63 -2.62 -7.53
CA ARG A 54 3.10 -2.98 -8.89
C ARG A 54 4.30 -3.93 -8.85
N ALA A 55 5.31 -3.59 -8.05
CA ALA A 55 6.49 -4.44 -7.89
C ALA A 55 6.12 -5.85 -7.39
N SER A 56 5.16 -5.92 -6.47
CA SER A 56 4.68 -7.19 -5.93
C SER A 56 3.89 -8.02 -6.95
N ILE A 57 3.09 -7.37 -7.80
CA ILE A 57 2.41 -8.04 -8.92
C ILE A 57 3.43 -8.58 -9.92
N ASP A 58 4.46 -7.80 -10.26
CA ASP A 58 5.52 -8.24 -11.18
C ASP A 58 6.27 -9.47 -10.63
N GLU A 59 6.55 -9.49 -9.32
CA GLU A 59 7.18 -10.64 -8.67
C GLU A 59 6.28 -11.88 -8.70
N ILE A 60 4.98 -11.73 -8.40
CA ILE A 60 4.00 -12.83 -8.46
C ILE A 60 3.88 -13.36 -9.89
N ASN A 61 3.80 -12.49 -10.89
CA ASN A 61 3.76 -12.89 -12.30
C ASN A 61 5.05 -13.61 -12.73
N GLY A 62 6.18 -13.30 -12.11
CA GLY A 62 7.45 -13.99 -12.31
C GLY A 62 7.48 -15.42 -11.77
N TRP A 63 6.52 -15.82 -10.94
CA TRP A 63 6.45 -17.18 -10.37
C TRP A 63 5.89 -18.24 -11.33
N ASP A 64 5.24 -17.82 -12.42
CA ASP A 64 4.65 -18.68 -13.45
C ASP A 64 5.59 -18.89 -14.67
N ASN A 65 6.75 -18.24 -14.69
CA ASN A 65 7.84 -18.45 -15.68
C ASN A 65 8.89 -19.44 -15.16
#